data_AF-A0A958SJJ2-F1
#
_entry.id   AF-A0A958SJJ2-F1
#
_cell.length_a   1.000
_cell.length_b   1.000
_cell.length_c   1.000
_cell.angle_alpha   90.00
_cell.angle_beta   90.00
_cell.angle_gamma   90.00
#
_symmetry.space_group_name_H-M   'P 1'
#
loop_
_entity.id
_entity.type
_entity.pdbx_description
1 polymer ?
#
loop_
_entity_poly.entity_id
_entity_poly.type
_entity_poly.pdbx_seq_one_letter_code
_entity_poly.pdbx_strand_id
1 'polypeptide(L)'
;SEITELSTLQKLFWVYFFCSIVLFLLSFIDREIQVPHFSDWPWILALGLVVNIGGWKLITSNLPRVSTATAGLVLLIQPAGATLWGVLIFKESFGSQQLLGMVLLFLGIYISSLKTKVKREVDKVFP
;
A
#
# COMPACT_ATOMS: atom_id res chain seq x y z
N SER A 1 19.71 5.34 -18.73
CA SER A 1 19.21 5.52 -17.35
C SER A 1 18.53 6.88 -17.18
N GLU A 2 19.16 7.97 -17.63
CA GLU A 2 18.69 9.35 -17.39
C GLU A 2 17.32 9.71 -18.02
N ILE A 3 17.04 9.27 -19.26
CA ILE A 3 15.77 9.54 -19.96
C ILE A 3 14.59 8.78 -19.30
N THR A 4 14.86 7.59 -18.77
CA THR A 4 13.84 6.77 -18.09
C THR A 4 13.51 7.33 -16.70
N GLU A 5 14.49 7.91 -16.01
CA GLU A 5 14.31 8.57 -14.71
C GLU A 5 13.48 9.85 -14.84
N LEU A 6 13.77 10.71 -15.83
CA LEU A 6 12.97 11.93 -16.12
C LEU A 6 11.48 11.60 -16.36
N SER A 7 11.19 10.54 -17.11
CA SER A 7 9.80 10.10 -17.36
C SER A 7 9.10 9.55 -16.12
N THR A 8 9.85 8.98 -15.17
CA THR A 8 9.32 8.40 -13.93
C THR A 8 9.05 9.48 -12.89
N LEU A 9 9.97 10.44 -12.75
CA LEU A 9 9.80 11.61 -11.88
C LEU A 9 8.59 12.45 -12.29
N GLN A 10 8.38 12.67 -13.59
CA GLN A 10 7.22 13.41 -14.09
C GLN A 10 5.89 12.72 -13.73
N LYS A 11 5.82 11.38 -13.84
CA LYS A 11 4.61 10.62 -13.45
C LYS A 11 4.35 10.73 -11.96
N LEU A 12 5.37 10.56 -11.14
CA LEU A 12 5.28 10.71 -9.69
C LEU A 12 4.83 12.12 -9.31
N PHE A 13 5.42 13.14 -9.93
CA PHE A 13 5.03 14.54 -9.73
C PHE A 13 3.53 14.75 -9.99
N TRP A 14 3.03 14.31 -11.14
CA TRP A 14 1.60 14.45 -11.46
C TRP A 14 0.70 13.69 -10.48
N VAL A 15 1.07 12.46 -10.10
CA VAL A 15 0.31 11.67 -9.12
C VAL A 15 0.24 12.37 -7.77
N TYR A 16 1.37 12.83 -7.23
CA TYR A 16 1.40 13.52 -5.93
C TYR A 16 0.70 14.88 -5.99
N PHE A 17 0.81 15.60 -7.11
CA PHE A 17 0.12 16.88 -7.30
C PHE A 17 -1.40 16.73 -7.26
N PHE A 18 -1.95 15.81 -8.06
CA PHE A 18 -3.39 15.55 -8.05
C PHE A 18 -3.86 14.95 -6.71
N CYS A 19 -3.08 14.05 -6.11
CA CYS A 19 -3.40 13.47 -4.81
C CYS A 19 -3.48 14.55 -3.72
N SER A 20 -2.53 15.50 -3.71
CA SER A 20 -2.55 16.64 -2.79
C SER A 20 -3.78 17.53 -2.98
N ILE A 21 -4.20 17.80 -4.21
CA ILE A 21 -5.41 18.61 -4.49
C ILE A 21 -6.66 17.89 -3.97
N VAL A 22 -6.80 16.60 -4.24
CA VAL A 22 -7.95 15.80 -3.79
C VAL A 22 -7.98 15.73 -2.26
N LEU A 23 -6.85 15.43 -1.61
CA LEU A 23 -6.77 15.39 -0.14
C LEU A 23 -7.05 16.77 0.48
N PHE A 24 -6.57 17.84 -0.12
CA PHE A 24 -6.86 19.21 0.32
C PHE A 24 -8.37 19.50 0.24
N LEU A 25 -9.02 19.14 -0.87
CA LEU A 25 -10.47 19.27 -1.02
C LEU A 25 -11.27 18.41 -0.02
N LEU A 26 -10.83 17.17 0.22
CA LEU A 26 -11.45 16.29 1.22
C LEU A 26 -11.29 16.85 2.65
N SER A 27 -10.16 17.49 2.96
CA SER A 27 -9.93 18.13 4.26
C SER A 27 -10.94 19.24 4.57
N PHE A 28 -11.49 19.94 3.55
CA PHE A 28 -12.58 20.90 3.76
C PHE A 28 -13.91 20.23 4.13
N ILE A 29 -14.14 19.00 3.69
CA ILE A 29 -15.37 18.24 3.97
C ILE A 29 -15.31 17.72 5.41
N ASP A 30 -14.18 17.16 5.82
CA ASP A 30 -14.02 16.56 7.15
C ASP A 30 -13.79 17.61 8.27
N ARG A 31 -13.48 18.86 7.92
CA ARG A 31 -13.20 20.00 8.84
C ARG A 31 -12.05 19.77 9.83
N GLU A 32 -11.26 18.73 9.66
CA GLU A 32 -10.10 18.42 10.50
C GLU A 32 -8.80 18.91 9.83
N ILE A 33 -8.62 20.23 9.75
CA ILE A 33 -7.35 20.81 9.28
C ILE A 33 -6.34 20.74 10.43
N GLN A 34 -5.65 19.62 10.55
CA GLN A 34 -4.52 19.46 11.47
C GLN A 34 -3.23 19.87 10.76
N VAL A 35 -2.72 21.06 11.09
CA VAL A 35 -1.44 21.53 10.58
C VAL A 35 -0.33 20.93 11.43
N PRO A 36 0.62 20.16 10.87
CA PRO A 36 1.68 19.54 11.64
C PRO A 36 2.58 20.61 12.28
N HIS A 37 2.96 20.40 13.54
CA HIS A 37 3.88 21.30 14.23
C HIS A 37 5.30 21.11 13.69
N PHE A 38 6.17 22.11 13.89
CA PHE A 38 7.59 22.04 13.48
C PHE A 38 8.34 20.81 14.04
N SER A 39 7.88 20.24 15.15
CA SER A 39 8.46 19.03 15.76
C SER A 39 8.08 17.72 15.05
N ASP A 40 7.04 17.71 14.21
CA ASP A 40 6.53 16.49 13.55
C ASP A 40 7.21 16.25 12.19
N TRP A 41 7.78 17.31 11.61
CA TRP A 41 8.46 17.29 10.31
C TRP A 41 9.58 16.24 10.21
N PRO A 42 10.47 16.06 11.20
CA PRO A 42 11.50 15.03 11.14
C PRO A 42 10.90 13.62 11.03
N TRP A 43 9.80 13.36 11.74
CA TRP A 43 9.14 12.06 11.73
C TRP A 43 8.40 11.82 10.41
N ILE A 44 7.72 12.83 9.88
CA ILE A 44 7.04 12.78 8.57
C ILE A 44 8.06 12.54 7.46
N LEU A 45 9.19 13.24 7.47
CA LEU A 45 10.26 13.06 6.48
C LEU A 45 10.93 11.68 6.62
N ALA A 46 11.19 11.23 7.84
CA ALA A 46 11.77 9.91 8.09
C ALA A 46 10.84 8.80 7.61
N LEU A 47 9.55 8.84 7.97
CA LEU A 47 8.55 7.89 7.48
C LEU A 47 8.42 7.97 5.95
N GLY A 48 8.32 9.18 5.40
CA GLY A 48 8.22 9.41 3.96
C GLY A 48 9.39 8.79 3.20
N LEU A 49 10.64 9.11 3.57
CA LEU A 49 11.82 8.56 2.90
C LEU A 49 12.01 7.07 3.15
N VAL A 50 11.93 6.62 4.41
CA VAL A 50 12.23 5.23 4.76
C VAL A 50 11.19 4.27 4.20
N VAL A 51 9.90 4.61 4.32
CA VAL A 51 8.81 3.77 3.80
C VAL A 51 8.78 3.81 2.27
N ASN A 52 8.93 4.98 1.63
CA ASN A 52 8.93 5.03 0.16
C ASN A 52 10.17 4.38 -0.41
N ILE A 53 11.37 4.79 -0.02
CA ILE A 53 12.60 4.27 -0.62
C ILE A 53 12.82 2.81 -0.20
N GLY A 54 12.67 2.50 1.09
CA GLY A 54 12.86 1.16 1.61
C GLY A 54 11.79 0.19 1.11
N GLY A 55 10.51 0.56 1.24
CA GLY A 55 9.39 -0.26 0.78
C GLY A 55 9.42 -0.50 -0.72
N TRP A 56 9.63 0.55 -1.53
CA TRP A 56 9.65 0.43 -2.98
C TRP A 56 10.86 -0.36 -3.48
N LYS A 57 12.04 -0.20 -2.84
CA LYS A 57 13.23 -1.00 -3.15
C LYS A 57 13.04 -2.49 -2.83
N LEU A 58 12.39 -2.82 -1.71
CA LEU A 58 12.05 -4.21 -1.35
C LEU A 58 11.06 -4.82 -2.33
N ILE A 59 10.02 -4.08 -2.72
CA ILE A 59 9.02 -4.54 -3.68
C ILE A 59 9.67 -4.79 -5.05
N THR A 60 10.43 -3.83 -5.55
CA THR A 60 11.05 -3.92 -6.89
C THR A 60 12.22 -4.87 -6.98
N SER A 61 12.93 -5.11 -5.88
CA SER A 61 13.96 -6.15 -5.85
C SER A 61 13.37 -7.57 -5.94
N ASN A 62 12.12 -7.77 -5.49
CA ASN A 62 11.46 -9.07 -5.51
C ASN A 62 10.55 -9.28 -6.74
N LEU A 63 10.07 -8.20 -7.37
CA LEU A 63 9.20 -8.24 -8.54
C LEU A 63 9.71 -9.15 -9.69
N PRO A 64 11.01 -9.16 -10.06
CA PRO A 64 11.51 -10.03 -11.13
C PRO A 64 11.44 -11.53 -10.81
N ARG A 65 11.27 -11.90 -9.54
CA ARG A 65 11.28 -13.30 -9.06
C ARG A 65 9.90 -13.79 -8.62
N VAL A 66 8.89 -12.94 -8.68
CA VAL A 66 7.58 -13.15 -8.05
C VAL A 66 6.48 -13.06 -9.11
N SER A 67 5.65 -14.11 -9.23
CA SER A 67 4.55 -14.12 -10.20
C SER A 67 3.57 -12.98 -9.94
N THR A 68 2.97 -12.42 -10.99
CA THR A 68 1.98 -11.32 -10.92
C THR A 68 0.87 -11.56 -9.90
N ALA A 69 0.43 -12.82 -9.75
CA ALA A 69 -0.55 -13.23 -8.74
C ALA A 69 -0.05 -13.02 -7.29
N THR A 70 1.21 -13.35 -7.02
CA THR A 70 1.82 -13.19 -5.69
C THR A 70 2.06 -11.70 -5.38
N ALA A 71 2.45 -10.90 -6.37
CA ALA A 71 2.56 -9.45 -6.21
C ALA A 71 1.21 -8.80 -5.85
N GLY A 72 0.12 -9.23 -6.52
CA GLY A 72 -1.25 -8.80 -6.19
C GLY A 72 -1.66 -9.19 -4.77
N LEU A 73 -1.31 -10.40 -4.30
CA LEU A 73 -1.56 -10.82 -2.91
C LEU A 73 -0.79 -9.96 -1.90
N VAL A 74 0.48 -9.64 -2.16
CA VAL A 74 1.28 -8.76 -1.29
C VAL A 74 0.67 -7.35 -1.23
N LEU A 75 0.18 -6.82 -2.36
CA LEU A 75 -0.52 -5.54 -2.41
C LEU A 75 -1.83 -5.54 -1.63
N LEU A 76 -2.51 -6.68 -1.50
CA LEU A 76 -3.69 -6.83 -0.65
C LEU A 76 -3.31 -7.00 0.84
N ILE A 77 -2.18 -7.64 1.13
CA ILE A 77 -1.69 -7.81 2.51
C ILE A 77 -1.23 -6.47 3.09
N GLN A 78 -0.66 -5.56 2.29
CA GLN A 78 -0.25 -4.23 2.76
C GLN A 78 -1.36 -3.44 3.48
N PRO A 79 -2.54 -3.19 2.87
CA PRO A 79 -3.64 -2.51 3.54
C PRO A 79 -4.21 -3.32 4.71
N ALA A 80 -4.26 -4.66 4.59
CA ALA A 80 -4.68 -5.52 5.71
C ALA A 80 -3.77 -5.36 6.94
N GLY A 81 -2.46 -5.38 6.69
CA GLY A 81 -1.43 -5.19 7.71
C GLY A 81 -1.50 -3.79 8.30
N ALA A 82 -1.65 -2.76 7.47
CA ALA A 82 -1.80 -1.38 7.94
C ALA A 82 -3.00 -1.25 8.91
N THR A 83 -4.16 -1.81 8.57
CA THR A 83 -5.34 -1.82 9.45
C THR A 83 -5.06 -2.58 10.75
N LEU A 84 -4.42 -3.75 10.67
CA LEU A 84 -4.08 -4.54 11.86
C LEU A 84 -3.14 -3.79 12.81
N TRP A 85 -2.12 -3.12 12.26
CA TRP A 85 -1.20 -2.29 13.03
C TRP A 85 -1.91 -1.04 13.60
N GLY A 86 -2.86 -0.46 12.87
CA GLY A 86 -3.74 0.62 13.36
C GLY A 86 -4.49 0.22 14.64
N VAL A 87 -5.13 -0.96 14.63
CA VAL A 87 -5.82 -1.51 15.81
C VAL A 87 -4.85 -1.76 16.97
N LEU A 88 -3.71 -2.40 16.70
CA LEU A 88 -2.79 -2.88 17.74
C LEU A 88 -1.95 -1.76 18.37
N ILE A 89 -1.44 -0.83 17.56
CA ILE A 89 -0.52 0.23 18.00
C ILE A 89 -1.29 1.50 18.36
N PHE A 90 -2.21 1.94 17.49
CA PHE A 90 -2.90 3.22 17.65
C PHE A 90 -4.21 3.10 18.43
N LYS A 91 -4.66 1.86 18.73
CA LYS A 91 -5.90 1.57 19.47
C LYS A 91 -7.13 2.28 18.89
N GLU A 92 -7.14 2.52 17.58
CA GLU A 92 -8.27 3.15 16.89
C GLU A 92 -9.52 2.28 17.03
N SER A 93 -10.67 2.90 17.36
CA SER A 93 -11.94 2.19 17.40
C SER A 93 -12.50 2.07 16.00
N PHE A 94 -12.24 0.95 15.34
CA PHE A 94 -12.79 0.70 14.01
C PHE A 94 -14.30 0.45 14.10
N GLY A 95 -15.06 1.13 13.24
CA GLY A 95 -16.49 0.94 13.12
C GLY A 95 -16.84 -0.46 12.61
N SER A 96 -18.07 -0.92 12.84
CA SER A 96 -18.55 -2.23 12.37
C SER A 96 -18.39 -2.44 10.85
N GLN A 97 -18.48 -1.36 10.07
CA GLN A 97 -18.24 -1.36 8.62
C GLN A 97 -16.78 -1.64 8.24
N GLN A 98 -15.81 -1.10 8.99
CA GLN A 98 -14.38 -1.35 8.76
C GLN A 98 -14.00 -2.78 9.13
N LEU A 99 -14.59 -3.33 10.19
CA LEU A 99 -14.39 -4.73 10.56
C LEU A 99 -14.90 -5.67 9.45
N LEU A 100 -16.07 -5.38 8.88
CA LEU A 100 -16.63 -6.15 7.78
C LEU A 100 -15.76 -6.08 6.52
N GLY A 101 -15.26 -4.88 6.19
CA GLY A 101 -14.29 -4.69 5.11
C GLY A 101 -12.99 -5.47 5.32
N MET A 102 -12.46 -5.49 6.54
CA MET A 102 -11.27 -6.24 6.91
C MET A 102 -11.48 -7.75 6.74
N VAL A 103 -12.62 -8.29 7.19
CA VAL A 103 -12.96 -9.72 7.02
C VAL A 103 -13.09 -10.08 5.54
N LEU A 104 -13.79 -9.26 4.75
CA LEU A 104 -13.91 -9.48 3.30
C LEU A 104 -12.56 -9.45 2.59
N LEU A 105 -11.69 -8.52 2.99
CA LEU A 105 -10.34 -8.40 2.44
C LEU A 105 -9.51 -9.66 2.75
N PHE A 106 -9.50 -10.14 3.99
CA PHE A 106 -8.81 -11.39 4.35
C PHE A 106 -9.37 -12.61 3.62
N LEU A 107 -10.70 -12.71 3.46
CA LEU A 107 -11.32 -13.77 2.67
C LEU A 107 -10.89 -13.72 1.19
N GLY A 108 -10.84 -12.52 0.60
CA GLY A 108 -10.35 -12.33 -0.77
C GLY A 108 -8.90 -12.78 -0.95
N ILE A 109 -8.01 -12.42 0.00
CA ILE A 109 -6.62 -12.88 0.03
C ILE A 109 -6.55 -14.40 0.13
N TYR A 110 -7.31 -15.00 1.05
CA TYR A 110 -7.31 -16.44 1.29
C TYR A 110 -7.74 -17.23 0.04
N ILE A 111 -8.84 -16.84 -0.59
CA ILE A 111 -9.35 -17.48 -1.82
C ILE A 111 -8.35 -17.35 -2.98
N SER A 112 -7.77 -16.16 -3.17
CA SER A 112 -6.79 -15.90 -4.22
C SER A 112 -5.48 -16.68 -4.01
N SER A 113 -5.06 -16.83 -2.76
CA SER A 113 -3.90 -17.65 -2.37
C SER A 113 -4.10 -19.14 -2.71
N LEU A 114 -5.30 -19.68 -2.45
CA LEU A 114 -5.65 -21.06 -2.79
C LEU A 114 -5.59 -21.32 -4.30
N LYS A 115 -6.11 -20.39 -5.12
CA LYS A 115 -6.04 -20.48 -6.60
C LYS A 115 -4.60 -20.49 -7.12
N THR A 116 -3.71 -19.76 -6.47
CA THR A 116 -2.30 -19.67 -6.85
C THR A 116 -1.55 -20.99 -6.56
N LYS A 117 -1.95 -21.73 -5.52
CA LYS A 117 -1.37 -23.04 -5.19
C LYS A 117 -1.77 -24.11 -6.22
N VAL A 118 -3.02 -24.11 -6.66
CA VAL A 118 -3.55 -25.07 -7.65
C VAL A 118 -2.87 -24.92 -9.01
N LYS A 119 -2.64 -23.70 -9.49
CA LYS A 119 -1.99 -23.49 -10.79
C LYS A 119 -0.50 -23.92 -10.81
N ARG A 120 0.22 -23.75 -9.70
CA ARG A 120 1.63 -24.20 -9.59
C ARG A 120 1.80 -25.72 -9.53
N GLU A 121 0.83 -26.44 -8.98
CA GLU A 121 0.84 -27.91 -8.98
C GLU A 121 0.50 -28.47 -10.37
N VAL A 122 -0.44 -27.85 -11.08
CA VAL A 122 -0.84 -28.26 -12.45
C VAL A 122 0.29 -28.02 -13.47
N ASP A 123 0.95 -26.85 -13.42
CA ASP A 123 2.07 -26.53 -14.33
C ASP A 123 3.35 -27.35 -14.03
N LYS A 124 3.45 -27.98 -12.85
CA LYS A 124 4.55 -28.91 -12.51
C LYS A 124 4.29 -30.35 -12.98
N VAL A 125 3.02 -30.75 -13.09
CA VAL A 125 2.62 -32.10 -13.51
C VAL A 125 2.53 -32.21 -15.03
N PHE A 126 2.33 -31.09 -15.73
CA PHE A 126 2.33 -31.01 -17.19
C PHE A 126 3.29 -29.90 -17.67
N PRO A 127 4.54 -30.22 -18.06
CA PRO A 127 5.48 -29.26 -18.64
C PRO A 127 5.11 -28.84 -20.07
#